data_AF-A0A936PU68-F1
#
_entry.id   AF-A0A936PU68-F1
#
_cell.length_a   1.000
_cell.length_b   1.000
_cell.length_c   1.000
_cell.angle_alpha   90.00
_cell.angle_beta   90.00
_cell.angle_gamma   90.00
#
_symmetry.space_group_name_H-M   'P 1'
#
loop_
_entity.id
_entity.type
_entity.pdbx_description
1 polymer ?
#
loop_
_entity_poly.entity_id
_entity_poly.type
_entity_poly.pdbx_seq_one_letter_code
_entity_poly.pdbx_strand_id
1 'polypeptide(L)'
;MRSVLLVTLAGCTVDSGAYHYGADLRDLTFVPYSPDEGVHPDTSVLSNPNNPFRQGIGDETRWDVLASGPVHGFYAMATALTQIPTGENQYYTARSAHGVYDEELAAPEDLWLARELAVRGYREVLESFLDDVTFDETGTYSFPVAPLAYGGLMELGGDTSGFALITTDDGQQVVVQVP
;
A
#
# COMPACT_ATOMS: atom_id res chain seq x y z
N MET A 1 52.85 22.75 20.91
CA MET A 1 51.49 22.56 20.35
C MET A 1 51.27 21.08 20.18
N ARG A 2 50.35 20.48 20.95
CA ARG A 2 49.98 19.05 20.85
C ARG A 2 48.79 18.95 19.89
N SER A 3 49.01 18.33 18.73
CA SER A 3 47.97 18.05 17.75
C SER A 3 47.06 16.95 18.28
N VAL A 4 45.76 17.26 18.41
CA VAL A 4 44.70 16.29 18.68
C VAL A 4 44.29 15.69 17.34
N LEU A 5 44.53 14.40 17.17
CA LEU A 5 44.09 13.62 16.03
C LEU A 5 42.60 13.33 16.21
N LEU A 6 41.75 13.97 15.40
CA LEU A 6 40.31 13.71 15.35
C LEU A 6 40.10 12.40 14.57
N VAL A 7 39.68 11.35 15.25
CA VAL A 7 39.23 10.09 14.63
C VAL A 7 37.74 10.23 14.35
N THR A 8 37.39 10.43 13.09
CA THR A 8 36.00 10.38 12.61
C THR A 8 35.58 8.92 12.50
N LEU A 9 34.80 8.45 13.47
CA LEU A 9 34.05 7.20 13.35
C LEU A 9 32.97 7.38 12.28
N ALA A 10 33.21 6.84 11.09
CA ALA A 10 32.16 6.64 10.09
C ALA A 10 31.27 5.49 10.59
N GLY A 11 30.14 5.83 11.22
CA GLY A 11 29.09 4.87 11.47
C GLY A 11 28.52 4.41 10.12
N CYS A 12 28.74 3.15 9.77
CA CYS A 12 27.94 2.50 8.73
C CYS A 12 26.51 2.38 9.29
N THR A 13 25.61 3.25 8.86
CA THR A 13 24.18 3.02 9.02
C THR A 13 23.84 1.80 8.18
N VAL A 14 23.70 0.64 8.81
CA VAL A 14 23.02 -0.49 8.17
C VAL A 14 21.59 -0.02 7.98
N ASP A 15 21.22 0.21 6.74
CA ASP A 15 19.87 0.57 6.35
C ASP A 15 18.95 -0.60 6.71
N SER A 16 18.28 -0.49 7.86
CA SER A 16 17.54 -1.59 8.47
C SER A 16 16.35 -2.05 7.63
N GLY A 17 15.94 -1.28 6.61
CA GLY A 17 14.89 -1.63 5.66
C GLY A 17 15.38 -2.33 4.38
N ALA A 18 16.69 -2.49 4.18
CA ALA A 18 17.21 -3.04 2.92
C ALA A 18 16.97 -4.54 2.76
N TYR A 19 16.77 -5.29 3.85
CA TYR A 19 16.61 -6.74 3.80
C TYR A 19 15.43 -7.24 4.63
N HIS A 20 14.43 -7.84 3.97
CA HIS A 20 13.32 -8.53 4.64
C HIS A 20 13.21 -9.96 4.12
N TYR A 21 13.13 -10.94 5.04
CA TYR A 21 13.13 -12.37 4.73
C TYR A 21 14.28 -12.85 3.81
N GLY A 22 15.43 -12.17 3.86
CA GLY A 22 16.59 -12.49 3.02
C GLY A 22 16.51 -11.95 1.59
N ALA A 23 15.45 -11.21 1.23
CA ALA A 23 15.36 -10.47 -0.01
C ALA A 23 15.95 -9.07 0.18
N ASP A 24 16.78 -8.63 -0.77
CA ASP A 24 17.21 -7.25 -0.89
C ASP A 24 16.07 -6.44 -1.51
N LEU A 25 15.46 -5.56 -0.73
CA LEU A 25 14.33 -4.76 -1.20
C LEU A 25 14.77 -3.62 -2.12
N ARG A 26 16.05 -3.21 -2.08
CA ARG A 26 16.52 -2.03 -2.84
C ARG A 26 16.40 -2.18 -4.35
N ASP A 27 16.45 -3.42 -4.84
CA ASP A 27 16.34 -3.75 -6.27
C ASP A 27 14.94 -4.27 -6.66
N LEU A 28 13.95 -4.22 -5.74
CA LEU A 28 12.60 -4.70 -6.04
C LEU A 28 11.91 -3.73 -7.02
N THR A 29 11.50 -4.27 -8.17
CA THR A 29 10.81 -3.52 -9.21
C THR A 29 9.31 -3.82 -9.22
N PHE A 30 8.51 -2.83 -9.60
CA PHE A 30 7.07 -3.02 -9.79
C PHE A 30 6.81 -3.68 -11.14
N VAL A 31 6.46 -4.96 -11.11
CA VAL A 31 6.10 -5.73 -12.30
C VAL A 31 4.91 -6.64 -11.95
N PRO A 32 3.68 -6.17 -12.20
CA PRO A 32 2.50 -6.96 -11.95
C PRO A 32 2.45 -8.22 -12.82
N TYR A 33 2.00 -9.33 -12.25
CA TYR A 33 1.81 -10.62 -12.86
C TYR A 33 0.47 -10.73 -13.60
N SER A 34 -0.53 -9.97 -13.16
CA SER A 34 -1.83 -9.90 -13.80
C SER A 34 -2.37 -8.46 -13.81
N PRO A 35 -3.35 -8.17 -14.68
CA PRO A 35 -4.02 -6.88 -14.66
C PRO A 35 -4.70 -6.58 -13.33
N ASP A 36 -5.05 -7.57 -12.51
CA ASP A 36 -5.83 -7.39 -11.27
C ASP A 36 -5.00 -7.68 -10.00
N GLU A 37 -3.67 -7.84 -10.11
CA GLU A 37 -2.82 -8.18 -8.96
C GLU A 37 -2.98 -7.15 -7.83
N GLY A 38 -3.29 -7.61 -6.61
CA GLY A 38 -3.50 -6.73 -5.46
C GLY A 38 -4.90 -6.09 -5.38
N VAL A 39 -5.81 -6.47 -6.28
CA VAL A 39 -7.24 -6.14 -6.20
C VAL A 39 -8.00 -7.39 -5.78
N HIS A 40 -8.69 -7.35 -4.65
CA HIS A 40 -9.53 -8.45 -4.19
C HIS A 40 -10.58 -8.81 -5.26
N PRO A 41 -10.90 -10.10 -5.49
CA PRO A 41 -10.37 -11.30 -4.82
C PRO A 41 -9.16 -11.94 -5.53
N ASP A 42 -8.44 -11.21 -6.38
CA ASP A 42 -7.29 -11.77 -7.09
C ASP A 42 -6.17 -12.19 -6.11
N THR A 43 -5.57 -13.36 -6.40
CA THR A 43 -4.50 -13.94 -5.59
C THR A 43 -3.22 -14.16 -6.40
N SER A 44 -3.14 -13.59 -7.60
CA SER A 44 -2.02 -13.78 -8.53
C SER A 44 -0.67 -13.29 -7.96
N VAL A 45 -0.71 -12.41 -6.95
CA VAL A 45 0.46 -11.97 -6.19
C VAL A 45 1.26 -13.10 -5.53
N LEU A 46 0.60 -14.22 -5.18
CA LEU A 46 1.26 -15.41 -4.65
C LEU A 46 2.00 -16.21 -5.72
N SER A 47 1.69 -15.96 -7.00
CA SER A 47 2.36 -16.58 -8.16
C SER A 47 3.39 -15.66 -8.80
N ASN A 48 3.45 -14.38 -8.41
CA ASN A 48 4.37 -13.42 -8.98
C ASN A 48 5.83 -13.76 -8.58
N PRO A 49 6.72 -14.06 -9.54
CA PRO A 49 8.11 -14.38 -9.24
C PRO A 49 8.88 -13.19 -8.64
N ASN A 50 8.43 -11.95 -8.90
CA ASN A 50 9.03 -10.73 -8.36
C ASN A 50 8.57 -10.44 -6.93
N ASN A 51 7.44 -10.98 -6.48
CA ASN A 51 7.00 -10.81 -5.10
C ASN A 51 7.86 -11.65 -4.13
N PRO A 52 8.67 -11.04 -3.26
CA PRO A 52 9.48 -11.78 -2.28
C PRO A 52 8.63 -12.39 -1.15
N PHE A 53 7.39 -11.92 -0.97
CA PHE A 53 6.47 -12.32 0.09
C PHE A 53 5.46 -13.38 -0.35
N ARG A 54 5.62 -14.00 -1.53
CA ARG A 54 4.68 -14.98 -2.09
C ARG A 54 4.36 -16.22 -1.22
N GLN A 55 5.11 -16.44 -0.13
CA GLN A 55 4.86 -17.51 0.85
C GLN A 55 4.10 -17.02 2.10
N GLY A 56 3.69 -15.75 2.11
CA GLY A 56 3.05 -15.08 3.22
C GLY A 56 3.92 -13.97 3.82
N ILE A 57 3.27 -13.07 4.55
CA ILE A 57 3.91 -12.01 5.32
C ILE A 57 3.32 -11.98 6.74
N GLY A 58 4.13 -11.58 7.72
CA GLY A 58 3.66 -11.41 9.10
C GLY A 58 2.84 -10.13 9.28
N ASP A 59 1.93 -10.15 10.24
CA ASP A 59 1.01 -9.04 10.53
C ASP A 59 1.75 -7.74 10.88
N GLU A 60 2.75 -7.81 11.76
CA GLU A 60 3.60 -6.66 12.10
C GLU A 60 4.55 -6.29 10.96
N THR A 61 5.16 -7.30 10.31
CA THR A 61 6.19 -7.08 9.28
C THR A 61 5.65 -6.36 8.05
N ARG A 62 4.36 -6.50 7.72
CA ARG A 62 3.78 -5.81 6.57
C ARG A 62 3.86 -4.30 6.71
N TRP A 63 3.78 -3.78 7.93
CA TRP A 63 3.84 -2.35 8.21
C TRP A 63 5.26 -1.79 8.05
N ASP A 64 6.26 -2.51 8.54
CA ASP A 64 7.67 -2.15 8.32
C ASP A 64 8.01 -2.11 6.82
N VAL A 65 7.52 -3.08 6.05
CA VAL A 65 7.74 -3.17 4.60
C VAL A 65 6.92 -2.12 3.85
N LEU A 66 5.69 -1.82 4.29
CA LEU A 66 4.91 -0.72 3.73
C LEU A 66 5.65 0.62 3.88
N ALA A 67 6.27 0.84 5.03
CA ALA A 67 7.04 2.05 5.31
C ALA A 67 8.35 2.15 4.51
N SER A 68 8.86 1.04 3.95
CA SER A 68 10.13 1.04 3.20
C SER A 68 9.99 1.54 1.74
N GLY A 69 8.78 1.59 1.19
CA GLY A 69 8.52 2.22 -0.09
C GLY A 69 7.28 1.68 -0.83
N PRO A 70 6.78 2.40 -1.87
CA PRO A 70 5.55 2.02 -2.56
C PRO A 70 5.57 0.63 -3.20
N VAL A 71 6.67 0.26 -3.87
CA VAL A 71 6.80 -1.06 -4.52
C VAL A 71 6.78 -2.19 -3.48
N HIS A 72 7.53 -2.02 -2.39
CA HIS A 72 7.60 -3.01 -1.31
C HIS A 72 6.24 -3.15 -0.63
N GLY A 73 5.62 -2.02 -0.30
CA GLY A 73 4.30 -1.95 0.30
C GLY A 73 3.22 -2.60 -0.57
N PHE A 74 3.27 -2.42 -1.89
CA PHE A 74 2.33 -3.06 -2.80
C PHE A 74 2.38 -4.58 -2.64
N TYR A 75 3.55 -5.19 -2.77
CA TYR A 75 3.69 -6.65 -2.67
C TYR A 75 3.39 -7.18 -1.27
N ALA A 76 3.79 -6.45 -0.23
CA ALA A 76 3.52 -6.80 1.17
C ALA A 76 2.01 -6.79 1.46
N MET A 77 1.34 -5.70 1.16
CA MET A 77 -0.09 -5.52 1.46
C MET A 77 -0.96 -6.38 0.56
N ALA A 78 -0.61 -6.55 -0.71
CA ALA A 78 -1.30 -7.48 -1.61
C ALA A 78 -1.18 -8.93 -1.12
N THR A 79 0.00 -9.33 -0.64
CA THR A 79 0.18 -10.66 -0.03
C THR A 79 -0.67 -10.79 1.23
N ALA A 80 -0.65 -9.80 2.12
CA ALA A 80 -1.46 -9.79 3.34
C ALA A 80 -2.96 -9.86 3.04
N LEU A 81 -3.42 -9.17 1.98
CA LEU A 81 -4.80 -9.21 1.49
C LEU A 81 -5.26 -10.62 1.12
N THR A 82 -4.38 -11.44 0.53
CA THR A 82 -4.71 -12.84 0.23
C THR A 82 -4.86 -13.72 1.47
N GLN A 83 -4.20 -13.35 2.58
CA GLN A 83 -4.25 -14.09 3.84
C GLN A 83 -5.42 -13.65 4.71
N ILE A 84 -5.66 -12.33 4.75
CA ILE A 84 -6.69 -11.67 5.55
C ILE A 84 -7.35 -10.59 4.66
N PRO A 85 -8.45 -10.92 3.96
CA PRO A 85 -9.09 -10.00 3.03
C PRO A 85 -9.87 -8.93 3.81
N THR A 86 -9.23 -7.79 4.07
CA THR A 86 -9.81 -6.63 4.76
C THR A 86 -9.64 -5.36 3.93
N GLY A 87 -10.49 -4.38 4.18
CA GLY A 87 -10.40 -3.04 3.62
C GLY A 87 -9.10 -2.34 3.94
N GLU A 88 -8.51 -2.59 5.13
CA GLU A 88 -7.18 -2.08 5.47
C GLU A 88 -6.11 -2.59 4.48
N ASN A 89 -6.04 -3.91 4.28
CA ASN A 89 -5.10 -4.50 3.34
C ASN A 89 -5.38 -4.06 1.90
N GLN A 90 -6.65 -3.95 1.50
CA GLN A 90 -7.02 -3.49 0.16
C GLN A 90 -6.65 -2.02 -0.06
N TYR A 91 -6.91 -1.15 0.92
CA TYR A 91 -6.60 0.28 0.87
C TYR A 91 -5.10 0.52 0.77
N TYR A 92 -4.30 -0.13 1.62
CA TYR A 92 -2.86 0.09 1.59
C TYR A 92 -2.19 -0.53 0.36
N THR A 93 -2.73 -1.64 -0.18
CA THR A 93 -2.32 -2.13 -1.51
C THR A 93 -2.58 -1.07 -2.60
N ALA A 94 -3.78 -0.50 -2.62
CA ALA A 94 -4.16 0.55 -3.57
C ALA A 94 -3.32 1.82 -3.41
N ARG A 95 -3.07 2.25 -2.17
CA ARG A 95 -2.21 3.39 -1.83
C ARG A 95 -0.77 3.18 -2.26
N SER A 96 -0.24 1.98 -2.11
CA SER A 96 1.09 1.65 -2.61
C SER A 96 1.16 1.69 -4.14
N ALA A 97 0.15 1.17 -4.85
CA ALA A 97 0.07 1.30 -6.30
C ALA A 97 -0.06 2.78 -6.76
N HIS A 98 -0.79 3.59 -6.00
CA HIS A 98 -0.87 5.04 -6.22
C HIS A 98 0.51 5.70 -6.06
N GLY A 99 1.24 5.38 -4.99
CA GLY A 99 2.62 5.86 -4.80
C GLY A 99 3.57 5.42 -5.91
N VAL A 100 3.45 4.19 -6.42
CA VAL A 100 4.21 3.73 -7.59
C VAL A 100 3.93 4.60 -8.82
N TYR A 101 2.67 4.98 -9.04
CA TYR A 101 2.30 5.87 -10.13
C TYR A 101 2.83 7.29 -9.96
N ASP A 102 2.62 7.90 -8.79
CA ASP A 102 3.03 9.27 -8.50
C ASP A 102 4.54 9.47 -8.53
N GLU A 103 5.29 8.48 -8.06
CA GLU A 103 6.75 8.50 -8.00
C GLU A 103 7.42 7.91 -9.26
N GLU A 104 6.63 7.52 -10.27
CA GLU A 104 7.11 6.92 -11.53
C GLU A 104 8.03 5.69 -11.31
N LEU A 105 7.70 4.83 -10.35
CA LEU A 105 8.52 3.68 -9.92
C LEU A 105 8.33 2.41 -10.75
N ALA A 106 7.50 2.47 -11.78
CA ALA A 106 7.28 1.39 -12.74
C ALA A 106 8.01 1.68 -14.07
N ALA A 107 8.17 0.64 -14.90
CA ALA A 107 8.57 0.87 -16.28
C ALA A 107 7.53 1.77 -16.99
N PRO A 108 7.92 2.64 -17.94
CA PRO A 108 6.99 3.58 -18.57
C PRO A 108 5.73 2.91 -19.17
N GLU A 109 5.88 1.70 -19.70
CA GLU A 109 4.79 0.87 -20.22
C GLU A 109 3.82 0.35 -19.14
N ASP A 110 4.29 0.18 -17.91
CA ASP A 110 3.54 -0.36 -16.77
C ASP A 110 3.03 0.74 -15.83
N LEU A 111 3.46 1.98 -16.02
CA LEU A 111 3.06 3.11 -15.17
C LEU A 111 1.55 3.31 -15.16
N TRP A 112 0.90 3.17 -16.33
CA TRP A 112 -0.56 3.24 -16.39
C TRP A 112 -1.24 2.08 -15.65
N LEU A 113 -0.64 0.89 -15.66
CA LEU A 113 -1.16 -0.25 -14.92
C LEU A 113 -1.12 0.01 -13.40
N ALA A 114 -0.06 0.65 -12.88
CA ALA A 114 0.00 1.04 -11.47
C ALA A 114 -1.19 1.95 -11.09
N ARG A 115 -1.50 2.95 -11.91
CA ARG A 115 -2.69 3.80 -11.72
C ARG A 115 -3.99 3.00 -11.74
N GLU A 116 -4.16 2.13 -12.73
CA GLU A 116 -5.39 1.33 -12.87
C GLU A 116 -5.58 0.33 -11.72
N LEU A 117 -4.49 -0.22 -11.17
CA LEU A 117 -4.52 -1.04 -9.97
C LEU A 117 -4.90 -0.22 -8.74
N ALA A 118 -4.36 0.99 -8.59
CA ALA A 118 -4.75 1.90 -7.52
C ALA A 118 -6.24 2.28 -7.57
N VAL A 119 -6.73 2.68 -8.75
CA VAL A 119 -8.15 3.03 -8.97
C VAL A 119 -9.06 1.86 -8.64
N ARG A 120 -8.79 0.67 -9.18
CA ARG A 120 -9.60 -0.53 -8.89
C ARG A 120 -9.51 -0.94 -7.43
N GLY A 121 -8.32 -0.89 -6.83
CA GLY A 121 -8.15 -1.23 -5.42
C GLY A 121 -8.91 -0.29 -4.49
N TYR A 122 -8.88 1.02 -4.73
CA TYR A 122 -9.70 1.96 -3.96
C TYR A 122 -11.19 1.75 -4.19
N ARG A 123 -11.61 1.42 -5.42
CA ARG A 123 -13.00 1.08 -5.71
C ARG A 123 -13.45 -0.18 -4.98
N GLU A 124 -12.60 -1.19 -4.93
CA GLU A 124 -12.87 -2.44 -4.22
C GLU A 124 -13.05 -2.22 -2.71
N VAL A 125 -12.37 -1.23 -2.12
CA VAL A 125 -12.67 -0.80 -0.74
C VAL A 125 -14.13 -0.35 -0.60
N LEU A 126 -14.63 0.45 -1.55
CA LEU A 126 -16.01 0.95 -1.49
C LEU A 126 -17.04 -0.15 -1.79
N GLU A 127 -16.70 -1.10 -2.67
CA GLU A 127 -17.64 -2.16 -3.10
C GLU A 127 -17.71 -3.33 -2.12
N SER A 128 -16.57 -3.75 -1.56
CA SER A 128 -16.48 -4.98 -0.76
C SER A 128 -16.14 -4.74 0.72
N PHE A 129 -15.61 -3.57 1.07
CA PHE A 129 -15.08 -3.27 2.40
C PHE A 129 -15.55 -1.91 2.95
N LEU A 130 -16.77 -1.49 2.60
CA LEU A 130 -17.28 -0.15 2.87
C LEU A 130 -17.25 0.23 4.36
N ASP A 131 -17.57 -0.73 5.23
CA ASP A 131 -17.67 -0.55 6.68
C ASP A 131 -16.37 -0.91 7.44
N ASP A 132 -15.32 -1.32 6.72
CA ASP A 132 -14.06 -1.69 7.35
C ASP A 132 -13.32 -0.47 7.92
N VAL A 133 -12.42 -0.75 8.85
CA VAL A 133 -11.61 0.25 9.55
C VAL A 133 -10.14 -0.06 9.39
N THR A 134 -9.33 0.98 9.57
CA THR A 134 -7.88 0.90 9.78
C THR A 134 -7.55 1.58 11.10
N PHE A 135 -6.32 1.40 11.58
CA PHE A 135 -5.83 2.01 12.81
C PHE A 135 -4.77 3.08 12.53
N ASP A 136 -4.56 3.95 13.51
CA ASP A 136 -3.44 4.90 13.50
C ASP A 136 -2.10 4.19 13.73
N GLU A 137 -0.99 4.93 13.64
CA GLU A 137 0.36 4.39 13.84
C GLU A 137 0.58 3.74 15.21
N THR A 138 -0.27 4.05 16.20
CA THR A 138 -0.22 3.45 17.54
C THR A 138 -1.05 2.17 17.65
N GLY A 139 -1.86 1.83 16.65
CA GLY A 139 -2.81 0.72 16.68
C GLY A 139 -3.97 0.92 17.65
N THR A 140 -4.17 2.13 18.18
CA THR A 140 -5.12 2.39 19.28
C THR A 140 -6.43 2.98 18.79
N TYR A 141 -6.38 3.88 17.81
CA TYR A 141 -7.56 4.61 17.34
C TYR A 141 -7.95 4.12 15.95
N SER A 142 -9.13 3.51 15.87
CA SER A 142 -9.70 3.06 14.59
C SER A 142 -10.42 4.21 13.87
N PHE A 143 -10.34 4.23 12.54
CA PHE A 143 -11.12 5.11 11.68
C PHE A 143 -11.55 4.40 10.39
N PRO A 144 -12.67 4.82 9.75
CA PRO A 144 -13.17 4.18 8.55
C PRO A 144 -12.19 4.28 7.38
N VAL A 145 -12.05 3.20 6.61
CA VAL A 145 -11.15 3.18 5.46
C VAL A 145 -11.79 3.79 4.20
N ALA A 146 -13.11 3.71 4.07
CA ALA A 146 -13.83 4.15 2.88
C ALA A 146 -13.63 5.64 2.52
N PRO A 147 -13.65 6.62 3.46
CA PRO A 147 -13.32 8.01 3.15
C PRO A 147 -11.93 8.19 2.54
N LEU A 148 -10.94 7.41 2.99
CA LEU A 148 -9.58 7.46 2.48
C LEU A 148 -9.52 6.92 1.04
N ALA A 149 -10.20 5.80 0.80
CA ALA A 149 -10.27 5.20 -0.54
C ALA A 149 -11.03 6.09 -1.52
N TYR A 150 -12.14 6.70 -1.09
CA TYR A 150 -12.87 7.69 -1.90
C TYR A 150 -11.97 8.88 -2.26
N GLY A 151 -11.18 9.39 -1.32
CA GLY A 151 -10.18 10.44 -1.58
C GLY A 151 -9.17 10.03 -2.64
N GLY A 152 -8.57 8.84 -2.51
CA GLY A 152 -7.61 8.31 -3.48
C GLY A 152 -8.20 8.09 -4.88
N LEU A 153 -9.46 7.63 -4.97
CA LEU A 153 -10.21 7.57 -6.23
C LEU A 153 -10.34 8.95 -6.88
N MET A 154 -10.75 9.96 -6.11
CA MET A 154 -10.93 11.32 -6.61
C MET A 154 -9.61 11.93 -7.10
N GLU A 155 -8.51 11.72 -6.38
CA GLU A 155 -7.17 12.20 -6.75
C GLU A 155 -6.72 11.63 -8.09
N LEU A 156 -6.98 10.34 -8.33
CA LEU A 156 -6.66 9.68 -9.59
C LEU A 156 -7.69 9.95 -10.70
N GLY A 157 -8.79 10.64 -10.42
CA GLY A 157 -9.90 10.84 -11.36
C GLY A 157 -10.65 9.55 -11.68
N GLY A 158 -10.71 8.62 -10.73
CA GLY A 158 -11.49 7.38 -10.81
C GLY A 158 -12.99 7.62 -10.67
N ASP A 159 -13.78 6.60 -11.04
CA ASP A 159 -15.23 6.66 -10.95
C ASP A 159 -15.73 6.40 -9.52
N THR A 160 -16.42 7.38 -8.95
CA THR A 160 -17.07 7.31 -7.63
C THR A 160 -18.58 7.09 -7.71
N SER A 161 -19.12 6.81 -8.90
CA SER A 161 -20.54 6.54 -9.07
C SER A 161 -21.04 5.45 -8.12
N GLY A 162 -22.24 5.66 -7.57
CA GLY A 162 -22.81 4.79 -6.54
C GLY A 162 -22.32 5.06 -5.12
N PHE A 163 -21.39 6.01 -4.91
CA PHE A 163 -20.90 6.41 -3.59
C PHE A 163 -20.89 7.92 -3.39
N ALA A 164 -21.09 8.37 -2.16
CA ALA A 164 -20.99 9.77 -1.79
C ALA A 164 -20.25 9.95 -0.46
N LEU A 165 -19.29 10.88 -0.43
CA LEU A 165 -18.64 11.32 0.80
C LEU A 165 -19.53 12.37 1.48
N ILE A 166 -19.91 12.12 2.73
CA ILE A 166 -20.70 13.02 3.56
C ILE A 166 -19.96 13.37 4.84
N THR A 167 -20.19 14.59 5.34
CA THR A 167 -19.73 15.01 6.67
C THR A 167 -20.91 14.90 7.62
N THR A 168 -20.74 14.11 8.68
CA THR A 168 -21.74 13.95 9.75
C THR A 168 -21.81 15.21 10.62
N ASP A 169 -22.88 15.32 11.43
CA ASP A 169 -23.07 16.46 12.36
C ASP A 169 -21.91 16.61 13.36
N ASP A 170 -21.25 15.49 13.70
CA ASP A 170 -20.08 15.45 14.59
C ASP A 170 -18.76 15.75 13.86
N GLY A 171 -18.81 16.10 12.57
CA GLY A 171 -17.65 16.46 11.74
C GLY A 171 -16.88 15.27 11.17
N GLN A 172 -17.32 14.03 11.40
CA GLN A 172 -16.68 12.84 10.82
C GLN A 172 -17.07 12.68 9.35
N GLN A 173 -16.10 12.30 8.52
CA GLN A 173 -16.36 11.92 7.14
C GLN A 173 -16.75 10.45 7.05
N VAL A 174 -17.83 10.15 6.33
CA VAL A 174 -18.26 8.78 6.02
C VAL A 174 -18.63 8.69 4.55
N VAL A 175 -18.44 7.51 3.96
CA VAL A 175 -18.88 7.23 2.59
C VAL A 175 -20.13 6.38 2.68
N VAL A 176 -21.16 6.76 1.93
CA VAL A 176 -22.42 6.02 1.85
C VAL A 176 -22.69 5.60 0.41
N GLN A 177 -23.33 4.45 0.25
CA GLN A 177 -23.83 4.02 -1.04
C GLN A 177 -25.04 4.87 -1.45
N VAL A 178 -25.05 5.34 -2.69
CA VAL A 178 -26.16 6.12 -3.27
C VAL A 178 -26.75 5.41 -4.50
N PRO A 179 -28.05 5.58 -4.77
CA PRO A 179 -28.73 4.94 -5.91
C PRO A 179 -28.23 5.38 -7.29
#